data_AF-A0A2G6DC15-F1
#
_entry.id   AF-A0A2G6DC15-F1
#
_cell.length_a   1.000
_cell.length_b   1.000
_cell.length_c   1.000
_cell.angle_alpha   90.00
_cell.angle_beta   90.00
_cell.angle_gamma   90.00
#
_symmetry.space_group_name_H-M   'P 1'
#
loop_
_entity.id
_entity.type
_entity.pdbx_description
1 polymer ?
#
loop_
_entity_poly.entity_id
_entity_poly.type
_entity_poly.pdbx_seq_one_letter_code
_entity_poly.pdbx_strand_id
1 'polypeptide(L)'
;MMKKWFLVGFIFMSYSSFLFAQCEVKDKDISGKYVGECKNGLAHGVGVAIGRDRYEGGFQNGYIQGKGKYSWFNGDIYEGDWVNNKRTGKGKYIWANGSYYEGDWVNGVRNGYGIIKLSKMDPNIKAYTKGRWQGDFFVGQGLFRNNNFILECSNRVECLEKQIEEEKRKK
;
A
#
# COMPACT_ATOMS: atom_id res chain seq x y z
N MET A 1 -2.80 -33.09 72.66
CA MET A 1 -2.33 -32.19 71.58
C MET A 1 -2.71 -32.81 70.24
N MET A 2 -3.77 -32.31 69.59
CA MET A 2 -4.31 -32.88 68.34
C MET A 2 -4.19 -31.87 67.19
N LYS A 3 -3.86 -32.42 66.02
CA LYS A 3 -3.48 -31.78 64.76
C LYS A 3 -4.67 -31.10 64.07
N LYS A 4 -4.48 -29.91 63.50
CA LYS A 4 -5.18 -29.44 62.29
C LYS A 4 -4.28 -28.48 61.51
N TRP A 5 -3.72 -28.93 60.40
CA TRP A 5 -3.13 -28.07 59.37
C TRP A 5 -4.16 -28.00 58.23
N PHE A 6 -4.70 -26.81 57.99
CA PHE A 6 -5.55 -26.55 56.83
C PHE A 6 -4.66 -26.39 55.60
N LEU A 7 -4.71 -27.35 54.69
CA LEU A 7 -4.21 -27.20 53.32
C LEU A 7 -5.19 -26.30 52.58
N VAL A 8 -4.80 -25.05 52.34
CA VAL A 8 -5.49 -24.15 51.42
C VAL A 8 -5.18 -24.63 50.01
N GLY A 9 -6.18 -25.24 49.36
CA GLY A 9 -6.08 -25.71 47.99
C GLY A 9 -5.91 -24.52 47.04
N PHE A 10 -4.75 -24.46 46.36
CA PHE A 10 -4.55 -23.60 45.21
C PHE A 10 -5.34 -24.17 44.03
N ILE A 11 -6.46 -23.53 43.68
CA ILE A 11 -7.18 -23.79 42.46
C ILE A 11 -6.32 -23.25 41.31
N PHE A 12 -5.62 -24.12 40.60
CA PHE A 12 -5.05 -23.81 39.30
C PHE A 12 -6.21 -23.57 38.33
N MET A 13 -6.59 -22.31 38.11
CA MET A 13 -7.42 -21.94 36.97
C MET A 13 -6.60 -22.22 35.71
N SER A 14 -6.88 -23.36 35.06
CA SER A 14 -6.35 -23.63 33.73
C SER A 14 -6.94 -22.58 32.79
N TYR A 15 -6.14 -21.58 32.42
CA TYR A 15 -6.43 -20.76 31.26
C TYR A 15 -6.38 -21.69 30.05
N SER A 16 -7.53 -22.28 29.70
CA SER A 16 -7.75 -22.83 28.38
C SER A 16 -7.72 -21.64 27.44
N SER A 17 -6.52 -21.30 26.98
CA SER A 17 -6.30 -20.44 25.84
C SER A 17 -6.97 -21.14 24.66
N PHE A 18 -8.25 -20.86 24.48
CA PHE A 18 -8.93 -21.07 23.22
C PHE A 18 -8.14 -20.24 22.20
N LEU A 19 -7.18 -20.87 21.54
CA LEU A 19 -6.64 -20.39 20.28
C LEU A 19 -7.82 -20.37 19.33
N PHE A 20 -8.53 -19.24 19.28
CA PHE A 20 -9.38 -18.95 18.16
C PHE A 20 -8.46 -18.99 16.94
N ALA A 21 -8.60 -20.05 16.14
CA ALA A 21 -7.84 -20.21 14.92
C ALA A 21 -8.18 -19.02 14.01
N GLN A 22 -7.33 -18.00 14.05
CA GLN A 22 -7.47 -16.85 13.20
C GLN A 22 -7.11 -17.28 11.78
N CYS A 23 -7.86 -16.76 10.80
CA CYS A 23 -7.56 -17.02 9.40
C CYS A 23 -6.15 -16.53 9.07
N GLU A 24 -5.38 -17.38 8.38
CA GLU A 24 -4.03 -17.07 7.97
C GLU A 24 -4.04 -16.10 6.78
N VAL A 25 -3.21 -15.06 6.88
CA VAL A 25 -2.88 -14.14 5.79
C VAL A 25 -1.43 -14.37 5.40
N LYS A 26 -1.16 -14.54 4.10
CA LYS A 26 0.15 -14.92 3.55
C LYS A 26 1.12 -13.76 3.36
N ASP A 27 0.67 -12.53 3.57
CA ASP A 27 1.53 -11.36 3.68
C ASP A 27 1.91 -11.16 5.15
N LYS A 28 3.21 -11.34 5.44
CA LYS A 28 3.80 -11.28 6.78
C LYS A 28 3.62 -9.93 7.46
N ASP A 29 3.48 -8.84 6.71
CA ASP A 29 3.47 -7.48 7.26
C ASP A 29 2.05 -7.09 7.71
N ILE A 30 1.02 -7.84 7.27
CA ILE A 30 -0.39 -7.69 7.65
C ILE A 30 -0.99 -8.92 8.36
N SER A 31 -0.19 -9.93 8.71
CA SER A 31 -0.68 -11.22 9.23
C SER A 31 -1.09 -11.22 10.72
N GLY A 32 -1.24 -10.06 11.36
CA GLY A 32 -1.52 -9.94 12.80
C GLY A 32 -2.96 -10.30 13.17
N LYS A 33 -3.92 -9.49 12.74
CA LYS A 33 -5.37 -9.66 12.94
C LYS A 33 -6.07 -9.61 11.58
N TYR A 34 -6.94 -10.58 11.31
CA TYR A 34 -7.81 -10.60 10.14
C TYR A 34 -9.28 -10.55 10.52
N VAL A 35 -10.06 -9.72 9.82
CA VAL A 35 -11.51 -9.64 9.92
C VAL A 35 -12.09 -9.72 8.51
N GLY A 36 -12.76 -10.83 8.19
CA GLY A 36 -13.35 -11.05 6.88
C GLY A 36 -13.75 -12.52 6.70
N GLU A 37 -14.07 -12.90 5.46
CA GLU A 37 -14.41 -14.28 5.13
C GLU A 37 -13.19 -15.20 5.28
N CYS A 38 -13.43 -16.41 5.79
CA CYS A 38 -12.43 -17.43 6.05
C CYS A 38 -12.78 -18.70 5.31
N LYS A 39 -11.86 -19.24 4.52
CA LYS A 39 -12.06 -20.50 3.80
C LYS A 39 -10.86 -21.42 4.03
N ASN A 40 -11.11 -22.61 4.58
CA ASN A 40 -10.07 -23.59 4.91
C ASN A 40 -8.96 -23.02 5.81
N GLY A 41 -9.32 -22.16 6.76
CA GLY A 41 -8.37 -21.49 7.66
C GLY A 41 -7.56 -20.37 7.02
N LEU A 42 -7.82 -20.01 5.76
CA LEU A 42 -7.14 -18.94 5.04
C LEU A 42 -8.08 -17.74 4.82
N ALA A 43 -7.53 -16.52 4.82
CA ALA A 43 -8.29 -15.33 4.44
C ALA A 43 -8.84 -15.47 3.00
N HIS A 44 -10.13 -15.13 2.84
CA HIS A 44 -10.86 -15.21 1.58
C HIS A 44 -11.86 -14.06 1.47
N GLY A 45 -12.34 -13.76 0.26
CA GLY A 45 -13.37 -12.74 0.05
C GLY A 45 -12.88 -11.33 0.38
N VAL A 46 -13.77 -10.46 0.85
CA VAL A 46 -13.40 -9.09 1.27
C VAL A 46 -13.08 -9.09 2.76
N GLY A 47 -11.99 -8.42 3.16
CA GLY A 47 -11.62 -8.33 4.55
C GLY A 47 -10.63 -7.21 4.85
N VAL A 48 -10.30 -7.11 6.14
CA VAL A 48 -9.32 -6.20 6.70
C VAL A 48 -8.26 -7.01 7.43
N ALA A 49 -7.00 -6.85 7.03
CA ALA A 49 -5.84 -7.44 7.68
C ALA A 49 -4.97 -6.34 8.29
N ILE A 50 -4.55 -6.54 9.53
CA ILE A 50 -3.80 -5.57 10.33
C ILE A 50 -2.59 -6.30 10.92
N GLY A 51 -1.40 -5.82 10.64
CA GLY A 51 -0.15 -6.27 11.26
C GLY A 51 0.70 -5.05 11.61
N ARG A 52 1.93 -5.03 11.11
CA ARG A 52 2.73 -3.80 11.05
C ARG A 52 2.09 -2.80 10.08
N ASP A 53 1.67 -3.33 8.94
CA ASP A 53 0.98 -2.61 7.88
C ASP A 53 -0.52 -2.94 7.94
N ARG A 54 -1.32 -2.33 7.07
CA ARG A 54 -2.77 -2.56 7.01
C ARG A 54 -3.23 -2.73 5.57
N TYR A 55 -4.08 -3.72 5.33
CA TYR A 55 -4.73 -3.91 4.04
C TYR A 55 -6.24 -4.05 4.19
N GLU A 56 -6.97 -3.43 3.26
CA GLU A 56 -8.41 -3.55 3.10
C GLU A 56 -8.72 -3.90 1.65
N GLY A 57 -9.41 -5.01 1.41
CA GLY A 57 -9.78 -5.42 0.07
C GLY A 57 -9.95 -6.92 -0.07
N GLY A 58 -9.74 -7.41 -1.29
CA GLY A 58 -9.91 -8.82 -1.61
C GLY A 58 -8.77 -9.71 -1.14
N PHE A 59 -9.13 -10.94 -0.76
CA PHE A 59 -8.25 -12.05 -0.42
C PHE A 59 -8.66 -13.32 -1.16
N GLN A 60 -7.68 -14.14 -1.55
CA GLN A 60 -7.88 -15.47 -2.07
C GLN A 60 -6.78 -16.40 -1.54
N ASN A 61 -7.18 -17.44 -0.79
CA ASN A 61 -6.27 -18.42 -0.18
C ASN A 61 -5.16 -17.76 0.65
N GLY A 62 -5.51 -16.74 1.42
CA GLY A 62 -4.60 -15.99 2.26
C GLY A 62 -3.80 -14.91 1.54
N TYR A 63 -3.81 -14.87 0.21
CA TYR A 63 -3.15 -13.83 -0.58
C TYR A 63 -4.06 -12.65 -0.85
N ILE A 64 -3.50 -11.45 -0.84
CA ILE A 64 -4.14 -10.24 -1.35
C ILE A 64 -4.45 -10.40 -2.84
N GLN A 65 -5.68 -10.10 -3.23
CA GLN A 65 -6.23 -10.33 -4.56
C GLN A 65 -7.27 -9.26 -4.94
N GLY A 66 -7.39 -8.95 -6.23
CA GLY A 66 -8.41 -8.04 -6.73
C GLY A 66 -8.11 -6.58 -6.38
N LYS A 67 -9.11 -5.80 -5.96
CA LYS A 67 -8.92 -4.39 -5.59
C LYS A 67 -8.73 -4.24 -4.09
N GLY A 68 -7.85 -3.34 -3.69
CA GLY A 68 -7.70 -2.98 -2.29
C GLY A 68 -6.73 -1.85 -2.01
N LYS A 69 -6.76 -1.42 -0.75
CA LYS A 69 -5.94 -0.36 -0.16
C LYS A 69 -4.92 -0.97 0.79
N TYR A 70 -3.64 -0.73 0.54
CA TYR A 70 -2.54 -1.09 1.43
C TYR A 70 -1.94 0.18 2.01
N SER A 71 -1.89 0.27 3.34
CA SER A 71 -1.28 1.35 4.09
C SER A 71 -0.05 0.81 4.80
N TRP A 72 1.13 1.29 4.40
CA TRP A 72 2.38 0.92 5.04
C TRP A 72 2.60 1.74 6.32
N PHE A 73 3.32 1.15 7.28
CA PHE A 73 3.68 1.82 8.52
C PHE A 73 4.45 3.13 8.33
N ASN A 74 5.22 3.25 7.24
CA ASN A 74 5.97 4.46 6.91
C ASN A 74 5.08 5.62 6.41
N GLY A 75 3.76 5.42 6.28
CA GLY A 75 2.80 6.41 5.81
C GLY A 75 2.53 6.36 4.30
N ASP A 76 3.22 5.50 3.55
CA ASP A 76 2.90 5.28 2.14
C ASP A 76 1.54 4.55 2.02
N ILE A 77 0.83 4.79 0.91
CA ILE A 77 -0.46 4.19 0.61
C ILE A 77 -0.49 3.72 -0.84
N TYR A 78 -1.10 2.56 -1.09
CA TYR A 78 -1.44 2.10 -2.43
C TYR A 78 -2.90 1.72 -2.50
N GLU A 79 -3.59 2.19 -3.53
CA GLU A 79 -4.94 1.79 -3.87
C GLU A 79 -4.95 1.32 -5.32
N GLY A 80 -5.32 0.06 -5.57
CA GLY A 80 -5.29 -0.48 -6.93
C GLY A 80 -5.53 -1.97 -7.02
N ASP A 81 -5.17 -2.54 -8.16
CA ASP A 81 -5.29 -3.97 -8.41
C ASP A 81 -4.11 -4.75 -7.83
N TRP A 82 -4.41 -5.98 -7.43
CA TRP A 82 -3.52 -6.93 -6.78
C TRP A 82 -3.72 -8.34 -7.33
N VAL A 83 -2.62 -9.07 -7.48
CA VAL A 83 -2.62 -10.51 -7.71
C VAL A 83 -1.53 -11.13 -6.86
N ASN A 84 -1.88 -12.10 -6.00
CA ASN A 84 -0.95 -12.84 -5.17
C ASN A 84 0.05 -11.95 -4.41
N ASN A 85 -0.45 -10.98 -3.63
CA ASN A 85 0.34 -9.98 -2.89
C ASN A 85 1.16 -9.00 -3.75
N LYS A 86 1.01 -9.01 -5.07
CA LYS A 86 1.72 -8.08 -5.96
C LYS A 86 0.76 -7.07 -6.56
N ARG A 87 1.13 -5.79 -6.45
CA ARG A 87 0.49 -4.70 -7.18
C ARG A 87 0.54 -4.99 -8.68
N THR A 88 -0.60 -4.85 -9.36
CA THR A 88 -0.73 -5.10 -10.79
C THR A 88 -1.82 -4.20 -11.37
N GLY A 89 -2.08 -4.28 -12.67
CA GLY A 89 -3.17 -3.55 -13.32
C GLY A 89 -3.05 -2.04 -13.13
N LYS A 90 -4.13 -1.40 -12.69
CA LYS A 90 -4.17 0.03 -12.40
C LYS A 90 -4.05 0.27 -10.90
N GLY A 91 -3.25 1.28 -10.53
CA GLY A 91 -3.12 1.66 -9.14
C GLY A 91 -2.52 3.03 -8.92
N LYS A 92 -2.85 3.59 -7.75
CA LYS A 92 -2.34 4.85 -7.25
C LYS A 92 -1.50 4.59 -6.01
N TYR A 93 -0.24 4.99 -6.07
CA TYR A 93 0.68 4.97 -4.95
C TYR A 93 0.94 6.39 -4.47
N ILE A 94 0.73 6.63 -3.19
CA ILE A 94 0.92 7.92 -2.54
C ILE A 94 2.07 7.74 -1.55
N TRP A 95 3.14 8.49 -1.74
CA TRP A 95 4.24 8.53 -0.79
C TRP A 95 3.84 9.34 0.45
N ALA A 96 4.41 9.03 1.61
CA ALA A 96 4.18 9.74 2.87
C ALA A 96 4.44 11.26 2.77
N ASN A 97 5.32 11.68 1.85
CA ASN A 97 5.57 13.10 1.59
C ASN A 97 4.43 13.80 0.81
N GLY A 98 3.38 13.07 0.39
CA GLY A 98 2.24 13.55 -0.38
C GLY A 98 2.38 13.46 -1.91
N SER A 99 3.56 13.10 -2.43
CA SER A 99 3.74 12.85 -3.86
C SER A 99 2.91 11.62 -4.25
N TYR A 100 2.52 11.48 -5.53
CA TYR A 100 1.85 10.26 -5.97
C TYR A 100 2.21 9.85 -7.39
N TYR A 101 2.09 8.55 -7.66
CA TYR A 101 2.07 7.96 -8.98
C TYR A 101 0.71 7.28 -9.20
N GLU A 102 0.12 7.49 -10.36
CA GLU A 102 -1.11 6.84 -10.79
C GLU A 102 -0.92 6.27 -12.19
N GLY A 103 -1.07 4.98 -12.36
CA GLY A 103 -0.80 4.34 -13.65
C GLY A 103 -0.77 2.82 -13.61
N ASP A 104 -0.07 2.26 -14.59
CA ASP A 104 0.08 0.82 -14.76
C ASP A 104 1.13 0.23 -13.82
N TRP A 105 0.82 -0.97 -13.33
CA TRP A 105 1.66 -1.79 -12.45
C TRP A 105 1.75 -3.21 -13.00
N VAL A 106 2.94 -3.80 -12.91
CA VAL A 106 3.18 -5.20 -13.27
C VAL A 106 4.11 -5.79 -12.22
N ASN A 107 3.70 -6.86 -11.55
CA ASN A 107 4.53 -7.59 -10.57
C ASN A 107 5.17 -6.69 -9.49
N GLY A 108 4.43 -5.70 -9.01
CA GLY A 108 4.89 -4.81 -7.94
C GLY A 108 5.69 -3.60 -8.38
N VAL A 109 5.99 -3.43 -9.68
CA VAL A 109 6.75 -2.29 -10.22
C VAL A 109 5.90 -1.45 -11.17
N ARG A 110 6.19 -0.16 -11.28
CA ARG A 110 5.53 0.73 -12.26
C ARG A 110 5.99 0.35 -13.65
N ASN A 111 5.04 0.01 -14.52
CA ASN A 111 5.33 -0.48 -15.86
C ASN A 111 4.12 -0.27 -16.77
N GLY A 112 4.29 0.45 -17.87
CA GLY A 112 3.20 0.90 -18.75
C GLY A 112 3.09 2.42 -18.76
N TYR A 113 1.88 2.97 -18.76
CA TYR A 113 1.66 4.42 -18.76
C TYR A 113 1.22 4.91 -17.38
N GLY A 114 1.71 6.09 -16.99
CA GLY A 114 1.34 6.68 -15.71
C GLY A 114 1.65 8.16 -15.59
N ILE A 115 1.10 8.74 -14.53
CA ILE A 115 1.26 10.14 -14.14
C ILE A 115 1.94 10.18 -12.77
N ILE A 116 2.96 11.01 -12.61
CA ILE A 116 3.57 11.31 -11.32
C ILE A 116 3.39 12.80 -11.00
N LYS A 117 2.95 13.09 -9.77
CA LYS A 117 2.88 14.43 -9.20
C LYS A 117 3.76 14.48 -7.95
N LEU A 118 4.56 15.52 -7.82
CA LEU A 118 5.40 15.75 -6.65
C LEU A 118 4.68 16.67 -5.67
N SER A 119 4.75 16.38 -4.38
CA SER A 119 4.09 17.18 -3.34
C SER A 119 4.75 18.50 -3.04
N LYS A 120 6.04 18.65 -3.36
CA LYS A 120 6.77 19.90 -3.15
C LYS A 120 6.21 21.07 -3.98
N MET A 121 5.36 20.75 -4.96
CA MET A 121 4.64 21.75 -5.74
C MET A 121 3.54 22.40 -4.92
N ASP A 122 3.46 23.73 -5.02
CA ASP A 122 2.32 24.52 -4.56
C ASP A 122 1.02 23.81 -4.99
N PRO A 123 0.06 23.55 -4.07
CA PRO A 123 -1.18 22.87 -4.40
C PRO A 123 -1.98 23.53 -5.53
N ASN A 124 -1.76 24.83 -5.77
CA ASN A 124 -2.36 25.58 -6.88
C ASN A 124 -1.63 25.40 -8.22
N ILE A 125 -0.47 24.74 -8.24
CA ILE A 125 0.25 24.32 -9.44
C ILE A 125 -0.27 22.95 -9.85
N LYS A 126 -0.99 22.90 -10.97
CA LYS A 126 -1.51 21.66 -11.55
C LYS A 126 -0.47 20.99 -12.43
N ALA A 127 0.71 20.76 -11.87
CA ALA A 127 1.81 20.21 -12.64
C ALA A 127 2.12 18.75 -12.32
N TYR A 128 2.41 17.99 -13.38
CA TYR A 128 2.66 16.56 -13.32
C TYR A 128 3.45 16.11 -14.54
N THR A 129 4.11 14.96 -14.41
CA THR A 129 4.79 14.28 -15.52
C THR A 129 3.96 13.07 -15.92
N LYS A 130 3.61 12.97 -17.20
CA LYS A 130 2.89 11.83 -17.79
C LYS A 130 3.76 11.14 -18.82
N GLY A 131 3.83 9.82 -18.81
CA GLY A 131 4.57 9.08 -19.84
C GLY A 131 4.69 7.59 -19.57
N ARG A 132 5.67 6.95 -20.21
CA ARG A 132 5.91 5.52 -20.11
C ARG A 132 6.85 5.20 -18.95
N TRP A 133 6.64 4.04 -18.34
CA TRP A 133 7.41 3.50 -17.24
C TRP A 133 7.83 2.07 -17.58
N GLN A 134 9.07 1.71 -17.26
CA GLN A 134 9.61 0.36 -17.40
C GLN A 134 10.43 0.05 -16.14
N GLY A 135 9.90 -0.82 -15.29
CA GLY A 135 10.59 -1.27 -14.07
C GLY A 135 10.92 -0.12 -13.13
N ASP A 136 9.94 0.74 -12.81
CA ASP A 136 10.10 1.96 -11.99
C ASP A 136 10.89 3.11 -12.61
N PHE A 137 11.46 2.92 -13.80
CA PHE A 137 12.11 3.99 -14.55
C PHE A 137 11.14 4.64 -15.53
N PHE A 138 11.11 5.96 -15.52
CA PHE A 138 10.43 6.73 -16.57
C PHE A 138 11.24 6.60 -17.86
N VAL A 139 10.59 6.16 -18.94
CA VAL A 139 11.23 5.91 -20.24
C VAL A 139 10.53 6.67 -21.36
N GLY A 140 11.33 7.13 -22.33
CA GLY A 140 10.84 7.85 -23.50
C GLY A 140 10.43 9.30 -23.22
N GLN A 141 9.70 9.88 -24.18
CA GLN A 141 9.20 11.24 -24.09
C GLN A 141 8.03 11.31 -23.09
N GLY A 142 8.13 12.28 -22.18
CA GLY A 142 7.11 12.64 -21.21
C GLY A 142 6.44 13.95 -21.54
N LEU A 143 5.23 14.12 -21.01
CA LEU A 143 4.54 15.40 -21.02
C LEU A 143 4.61 15.98 -19.62
N PHE A 144 5.34 17.08 -19.48
CA PHE A 144 5.17 18.00 -18.38
C PHE A 144 4.00 18.91 -18.68
N ARG A 145 2.96 18.89 -17.85
CA ARG A 145 1.85 19.84 -17.93
C ARG A 145 1.94 20.80 -16.77
N ASN A 146 1.75 22.10 -16.98
CA ASN A 146 1.43 23.06 -15.93
C ASN A 146 0.37 24.03 -16.45
N ASN A 147 -0.83 24.04 -15.85
CA ASN A 147 -1.97 24.89 -16.22
C ASN A 147 -2.24 24.97 -17.74
N ASN A 148 -1.54 25.88 -18.43
CA ASN A 148 -1.71 26.23 -19.84
C ASN A 148 -0.61 25.70 -20.78
N PHE A 149 0.48 25.12 -20.26
CA PHE A 149 1.58 24.61 -21.09
C PHE A 149 1.70 23.10 -20.98
N ILE A 150 1.96 22.47 -22.12
CA ILE A 150 2.41 21.09 -22.23
C ILE A 150 3.79 21.15 -22.88
N LEU A 151 4.82 20.69 -22.16
CA LEU A 151 6.17 20.59 -22.67
C LEU A 151 6.53 19.11 -22.78
N GLU A 152 7.07 18.72 -23.93
CA GLU A 152 7.72 17.43 -24.05
C GLU A 152 9.02 17.45 -23.24
N CYS A 153 9.32 16.36 -22.56
CA CYS A 153 10.60 16.14 -21.90
C CYS A 153 11.15 14.79 -22.33
N SER A 154 12.44 14.73 -22.63
CA SER A 154 13.10 13.55 -23.19
C SER A 154 13.44 12.49 -22.13
N ASN A 155 13.47 12.90 -20.85
CA ASN A 155 13.75 12.05 -19.71
C ASN A 155 13.19 12.65 -18.40
N ARG A 156 13.25 11.87 -17.31
CA ARG A 156 12.74 12.28 -15.99
C ARG A 156 13.41 13.53 -15.42
N VAL A 157 14.72 13.68 -15.61
CA VAL A 157 15.49 14.82 -15.08
C VAL A 157 15.03 16.09 -15.74
N GLU A 158 14.90 16.08 -17.07
CA GLU A 158 14.38 17.21 -17.83
C GLU A 158 12.94 17.57 -17.41
N CYS A 159 12.07 16.57 -17.22
CA CYS A 159 10.71 16.83 -16.72
C CYS A 159 10.73 17.46 -15.30
N LEU A 160 11.67 17.04 -14.45
CA LEU A 160 11.82 17.54 -13.08
C LEU A 160 12.38 18.97 -13.05
N GLU A 161 13.35 19.27 -13.90
CA GLU A 161 13.91 20.62 -14.04
C GLU A 161 12.82 21.60 -14.49
N LYS A 162 12.02 21.22 -15.50
CA LYS A 162 10.86 22.00 -15.94
C LYS A 162 9.82 22.20 -14.83
N GLN A 163 9.59 21.18 -13.99
CA GLN A 163 8.74 21.28 -12.79
C GLN A 163 9.24 22.33 -11.81
N ILE A 164 10.54 22.31 -11.50
CA ILE A 164 11.17 23.22 -10.53
C ILE A 164 11.23 24.66 -11.07
N GLU A 165 11.47 24.83 -12.37
CA GLU A 165 11.51 26.14 -13.01
C GLU A 165 10.15 26.85 -12.95
N GLU A 166 9.04 26.13 -13.16
CA GLU A 166 7.70 26.68 -13.02
C GLU A 166 7.38 27.14 -11.59
N GLU A 167 7.88 26.44 -10.56
CA GLU A 167 7.76 26.94 -9.18
C GLU A 167 8.53 28.24 -8.96
N LYS A 168 9.72 28.38 -9.57
CA LYS A 168 10.53 29.60 -9.46
C LYS A 168 9.86 30.79 -10.14
N ARG A 169 9.20 30.61 -11.29
CA ARG A 169 8.53 31.70 -12.04
C ARG A 169 7.36 32.35 -11.29
N LYS A 170 6.81 31.70 -10.26
CA LYS A 170 5.70 32.24 -9.45
C LYS A 170 6.15 32.99 -8.19
N LYS A 171 7.42 32.89 -7.81
CA LYS A 171 8.01 33.64 -6.68
C LYS A 171 8.53 34.97 -7.17
#